data_AF-A0AA42YYV0-F1
#
_entry.id   AF-A0AA42YYV0-F1
#
_cell.length_a   1.000
_cell.length_b   1.000
_cell.length_c   1.000
_cell.angle_alpha   90.00
_cell.angle_beta   90.00
_cell.angle_gamma   90.00
#
_symmetry.space_group_name_H-M   'P 1'
#
loop_
_entity.id
_entity.type
_entity.pdbx_description
1 polymer ?
#
loop_
_entity_poly.entity_id
_entity_poly.type
_entity_poly.pdbx_seq_one_letter_code
_entity_poly.pdbx_strand_id
1 'polypeptide(L)'
;MKDAASTNAVDAEASSEGEERESLADALQEPDQEERRGRRKRRSRARARTISIRRLSKAELNRGRELYPETDYWKPRSRSECKDMERPCPFVSCKYHLYIDVHPVRGSIKLNFPDLEIWEMTETCALDVADRGGITLEEVGEIMNLTRERVRQVETAGLARLQDYQAVDRLKDYVT
;
A
#
# COMPACT_ATOMS: atom_id res chain seq x y z
N MET A 1 48.35 73.51 -44.73
CA MET A 1 47.60 72.69 -45.70
C MET A 1 46.90 71.61 -44.87
N LYS A 2 45.63 71.84 -44.50
CA LYS A 2 44.41 71.13 -45.00
C LYS A 2 44.46 69.62 -44.76
N ASP A 3 43.48 68.89 -44.22
CA ASP A 3 42.16 69.09 -43.59
C ASP A 3 41.75 67.71 -42.98
N ALA A 4 40.80 67.71 -42.02
CA ALA A 4 39.78 66.71 -41.62
C ALA A 4 39.87 65.22 -42.05
N ALA A 5 39.41 64.21 -41.28
CA ALA A 5 38.10 64.06 -40.62
C ALA A 5 38.13 62.84 -39.67
N SER A 6 37.69 62.99 -38.41
CA SER A 6 36.38 62.59 -37.86
C SER A 6 36.27 61.14 -37.36
N THR A 7 36.08 60.94 -36.06
CA THR A 7 34.81 60.43 -35.48
C THR A 7 34.87 60.28 -33.95
N ASN A 8 33.84 60.86 -33.32
CA ASN A 8 33.32 60.72 -31.96
C ASN A 8 33.05 59.25 -31.56
N ALA A 9 32.81 58.84 -30.31
CA ALA A 9 32.97 59.36 -28.94
C ALA A 9 32.34 58.26 -28.04
N VAL A 10 32.98 57.98 -26.89
CA VAL A 10 32.45 57.82 -25.51
C VAL A 10 31.19 56.95 -25.26
N ASP A 11 30.97 56.31 -24.12
CA ASP A 11 31.71 55.79 -22.96
C ASP A 11 30.63 55.19 -22.04
N ALA A 12 31.06 54.32 -21.12
CA ALA A 12 30.52 54.10 -19.77
C ALA A 12 29.19 53.32 -19.60
N GLU A 13 29.36 52.08 -19.13
CA GLU A 13 28.33 51.27 -18.47
C GLU A 13 28.32 51.53 -16.95
N ALA A 14 27.12 51.63 -16.38
CA ALA A 14 26.85 51.51 -14.94
C ALA A 14 25.54 50.71 -14.70
N SER A 15 25.68 49.61 -13.96
CA SER A 15 24.74 48.88 -13.07
C SER A 15 23.22 49.15 -13.07
N SER A 16 22.40 48.10 -13.10
CA SER A 16 21.29 47.88 -12.12
C SER A 16 20.59 46.51 -12.28
N GLU A 17 19.93 46.13 -11.18
CA GLU A 17 19.25 44.88 -10.81
C GLU A 17 18.06 44.47 -11.71
N GLY A 18 17.73 43.17 -11.71
CA GLY A 18 16.55 42.64 -12.40
C GLY A 18 16.08 41.30 -11.82
N GLU A 19 15.11 41.36 -10.91
CA GLU A 19 14.36 40.26 -10.30
C GLU A 19 13.65 39.39 -11.36
N GLU A 20 13.80 38.07 -11.27
CA GLU A 20 13.08 37.09 -12.08
C GLU A 20 11.59 37.07 -11.68
N ARG A 21 10.75 37.79 -12.43
CA ARG A 21 9.30 37.72 -12.32
C ARG A 21 8.80 36.48 -13.04
N GLU A 22 8.54 35.42 -12.28
CA GLU A 22 7.74 34.27 -12.72
C GLU A 22 6.37 34.79 -13.18
N SER A 23 5.97 34.44 -14.41
CA SER A 23 4.83 35.09 -15.06
C SER A 23 3.51 34.59 -14.47
N LEU A 24 2.56 35.51 -14.24
CA LEU A 24 1.20 35.16 -13.79
C LEU A 24 0.44 34.26 -14.78
N ALA A 25 0.96 34.11 -16.01
CA ALA A 25 0.40 33.23 -17.04
C ALA A 25 0.74 31.75 -16.78
N ASP A 26 1.86 31.44 -16.13
CA ASP A 26 2.26 30.07 -15.81
C ASP A 26 1.43 29.48 -14.65
N ALA A 27 0.93 30.32 -13.75
CA ALA A 27 0.10 29.90 -12.60
C ALA A 27 -1.36 29.55 -12.97
N LEU A 28 -1.82 29.90 -14.17
CA LEU A 28 -3.20 29.69 -14.63
C LEU A 28 -3.32 28.60 -15.71
N GLN A 29 -2.26 27.84 -15.94
CA GLN A 29 -2.28 26.78 -16.94
C GLN A 29 -3.06 25.58 -16.39
N GLU A 30 -4.33 25.48 -16.78
CA GLU A 30 -5.16 24.31 -16.48
C GLU A 30 -4.47 23.05 -17.02
N PRO A 31 -4.28 22.00 -16.20
CA PRO A 31 -3.58 20.80 -16.64
C PRO A 31 -4.33 20.14 -17.81
N ASP A 32 -3.55 19.68 -18.79
CA ASP A 32 -4.05 19.07 -20.03
C ASP A 32 -5.07 17.95 -19.73
N GLN A 33 -6.11 17.86 -20.56
CA GLN A 33 -7.10 16.78 -20.49
C GLN A 33 -6.45 15.39 -20.63
N GLU A 34 -5.27 15.27 -21.25
CA GLU A 34 -4.48 14.04 -21.26
C GLU A 34 -3.94 13.65 -19.87
N GLU A 35 -3.50 14.60 -19.05
CA GLU A 35 -3.06 14.32 -17.66
C GLU A 35 -4.24 13.85 -16.79
N ARG A 36 -5.43 14.43 -16.98
CA ARG A 36 -6.65 13.99 -16.29
C ARG A 36 -7.10 12.59 -16.71
N ARG A 37 -6.85 12.21 -17.99
CA ARG A 37 -7.16 10.88 -18.54
C ARG A 37 -6.16 9.80 -18.11
N GLY A 38 -4.95 10.16 -17.69
CA GLY A 38 -3.93 9.23 -17.17
C GLY A 38 -4.24 8.62 -15.78
N ARG A 39 -5.21 9.16 -15.05
CA ARG A 39 -5.49 8.81 -13.63
C ARG A 39 -6.30 7.53 -13.42
N ARG A 40 -6.49 6.71 -14.44
CA ARG A 40 -6.91 5.31 -14.26
C ARG A 40 -5.84 4.40 -14.82
N LYS A 41 -4.66 4.40 -14.21
CA LYS A 41 -3.77 3.22 -14.24
C LYS A 41 -4.64 2.04 -13.82
N ARG A 42 -5.10 1.24 -14.78
CA ARG A 42 -5.63 -0.10 -14.52
C ARG A 42 -4.59 -0.75 -13.62
N ARG A 43 -4.99 -1.18 -12.42
CA ARG A 43 -4.10 -1.91 -11.52
C ARG A 43 -3.46 -3.01 -12.35
N SER A 44 -2.17 -2.88 -12.66
CA SER A 44 -1.38 -3.89 -13.37
C SER A 44 -1.12 -5.12 -12.51
N ARG A 45 -1.49 -5.03 -11.22
CA ARG A 45 -1.32 -6.08 -10.22
C ARG A 45 -2.17 -7.29 -10.55
N ALA A 46 -1.57 -8.46 -10.45
CA ALA A 46 -2.28 -9.71 -10.61
C ALA A 46 -3.38 -9.82 -9.54
N ARG A 47 -4.48 -10.47 -9.91
CA ARG A 47 -5.55 -10.76 -8.95
C ARG A 47 -5.08 -11.81 -7.96
N ALA A 48 -5.58 -11.71 -6.73
CA ALA A 48 -5.35 -12.72 -5.70
C ALA A 48 -5.63 -14.15 -6.21
N ARG A 49 -4.76 -15.09 -5.86
CA ARG A 49 -4.83 -16.49 -6.31
C ARG A 49 -5.18 -17.41 -5.15
N THR A 50 -6.21 -18.24 -5.32
CA THR A 50 -6.61 -19.22 -4.30
C THR A 50 -6.14 -20.62 -4.67
N ILE A 51 -5.38 -21.24 -3.78
CA ILE A 51 -4.96 -22.64 -3.82
C ILE A 51 -5.92 -23.44 -2.95
N SER A 52 -6.58 -24.44 -3.53
CA SER A 52 -7.57 -25.28 -2.84
C SER A 52 -6.98 -26.64 -2.56
N ILE A 53 -6.86 -27.03 -1.28
CA ILE A 53 -6.34 -28.34 -0.89
C ILE A 53 -7.13 -29.50 -1.51
N ARG A 54 -8.46 -29.34 -1.66
CA ARG A 54 -9.35 -30.34 -2.28
C ARG A 54 -9.12 -30.57 -3.77
N ARG A 55 -8.37 -29.69 -4.44
CA ARG A 55 -8.05 -29.83 -5.87
C ARG A 55 -6.71 -30.52 -6.10
N LEU A 56 -5.93 -30.74 -5.04
CA LEU A 56 -4.67 -31.47 -5.12
C LEU A 56 -4.95 -32.97 -5.05
N SER A 57 -4.29 -33.72 -5.92
CA SER A 57 -4.27 -35.17 -5.87
C SER A 57 -3.56 -35.67 -4.61
N LYS A 58 -3.86 -36.92 -4.22
CA LYS A 58 -3.16 -37.57 -3.09
C LYS A 58 -1.64 -37.64 -3.32
N ALA A 59 -1.22 -37.81 -4.58
CA ALA A 59 0.19 -37.82 -4.95
C ALA A 59 0.86 -36.45 -4.75
N GLU A 60 0.19 -35.35 -5.14
CA GLU A 60 0.69 -33.99 -4.90
C GLU A 60 0.76 -33.65 -3.40
N LEU A 61 -0.25 -34.05 -2.63
CA LEU A 61 -0.25 -33.87 -1.18
C LEU A 61 0.89 -34.64 -0.50
N ASN A 62 1.10 -35.90 -0.89
CA ASN A 62 2.20 -36.72 -0.35
C ASN A 62 3.56 -36.12 -0.72
N ARG A 63 3.75 -35.71 -1.98
CA ARG A 63 4.97 -35.03 -2.41
C ARG A 63 5.21 -33.74 -1.62
N GLY A 64 4.17 -32.95 -1.38
CA GLY A 64 4.27 -31.74 -0.58
C GLY A 64 4.75 -32.02 0.85
N ARG A 65 4.19 -33.05 1.50
CA ARG A 65 4.60 -33.48 2.85
C ARG A 65 6.04 -34.01 2.91
N GLU A 66 6.50 -34.66 1.85
CA GLU A 66 7.87 -35.19 1.77
C GLU A 66 8.90 -34.07 1.53
N LEU A 67 8.60 -33.13 0.63
CA LEU A 67 9.46 -31.98 0.34
C LEU A 67 9.51 -30.97 1.50
N TYR A 68 8.38 -30.78 2.17
CA TYR A 68 8.21 -29.80 3.24
C TYR A 68 7.60 -30.47 4.47
N PRO A 69 8.39 -31.25 5.23
CA PRO A 69 7.90 -31.86 6.46
C PRO A 69 7.48 -30.78 7.46
N GLU A 70 6.47 -31.08 8.27
CA GLU A 70 6.10 -30.22 9.40
C GLU A 70 7.26 -30.20 10.39
N THR A 71 8.04 -29.12 10.35
CA THR A 71 9.14 -28.87 11.26
C THR A 71 8.70 -27.89 12.32
N ASP A 72 9.03 -28.19 13.57
CA ASP A 72 8.81 -27.26 14.66
C ASP A 72 9.95 -26.25 14.65
N TYR A 73 9.66 -25.02 14.23
CA TYR A 73 10.59 -23.90 14.26
C TYR A 73 10.07 -22.86 15.24
N TRP A 74 10.99 -22.12 15.85
CA TRP A 74 10.61 -21.08 16.79
C TRP A 74 9.81 -19.97 16.06
N LYS A 75 8.69 -19.57 16.66
CA LYS A 75 7.83 -18.49 16.21
C LYS A 75 7.33 -17.69 17.42
N PRO A 76 7.28 -16.34 17.33
CA PRO A 76 6.75 -15.52 18.41
C PRO A 76 5.28 -15.87 18.69
N ARG A 77 4.94 -15.97 19.98
CA ARG A 77 3.58 -16.33 20.44
C ARG A 77 2.73 -15.11 20.72
N SER A 78 3.36 -13.99 21.03
CA SER A 78 2.71 -12.76 21.44
C SER A 78 3.15 -11.57 20.58
N ARG A 79 2.33 -10.51 20.58
CA ARG A 79 2.64 -9.27 19.87
C ARG A 79 3.91 -8.60 20.42
N SER A 80 4.12 -8.65 21.72
CA SER A 80 5.32 -8.09 22.35
C SER A 80 6.61 -8.76 21.89
N GLU A 81 6.56 -10.06 21.56
CA GLU A 81 7.73 -10.78 21.02
C GLU A 81 8.01 -10.44 19.54
N CYS A 82 6.98 -10.11 18.74
CA CYS A 82 7.15 -9.88 17.30
C CYS A 82 7.19 -8.41 16.88
N LYS A 83 6.80 -7.48 17.76
CA LYS A 83 6.66 -6.06 17.43
C LYS A 83 7.94 -5.45 16.88
N ASP A 84 9.04 -5.68 17.57
CA ASP A 84 10.33 -5.05 17.28
C ASP A 84 11.25 -5.95 16.42
N MET A 85 10.70 -7.02 15.83
CA MET A 85 11.45 -7.86 14.89
C MET A 85 11.63 -7.19 13.53
N GLU A 86 12.55 -7.71 12.73
CA GLU A 86 12.83 -7.21 11.37
C GLU A 86 11.59 -7.23 10.48
N ARG A 87 11.51 -6.27 9.55
CA ARG A 87 10.48 -6.20 8.51
C ARG A 87 11.16 -6.24 7.14
N PRO A 88 10.60 -6.92 6.13
CA PRO A 88 9.30 -7.62 6.10
C PRO A 88 9.20 -8.87 6.99
N CYS A 89 8.02 -9.13 7.56
CA CYS A 89 7.83 -10.19 8.57
C CYS A 89 8.06 -11.59 7.95
N PRO A 90 8.97 -12.42 8.50
CA PRO A 90 9.25 -13.75 7.94
C PRO A 90 8.14 -14.77 8.26
N PHE A 91 7.27 -14.49 9.23
CA PHE A 91 6.29 -15.44 9.73
C PHE A 91 4.98 -15.43 8.92
N VAL A 92 5.06 -15.85 7.65
CA VAL A 92 3.91 -15.89 6.71
C VAL A 92 2.74 -16.76 7.18
N SER A 93 2.97 -17.68 8.11
CA SER A 93 1.94 -18.51 8.75
C SER A 93 1.17 -17.78 9.86
N CYS A 94 1.52 -16.54 10.19
CA CYS A 94 0.81 -15.74 11.18
C CYS A 94 -0.58 -15.34 10.66
N LYS A 95 -1.60 -15.41 11.53
CA LYS A 95 -2.98 -14.99 11.22
C LYS A 95 -3.09 -13.54 10.74
N TYR A 96 -2.17 -12.68 11.16
CA TYR A 96 -2.16 -11.25 10.82
C TYR A 96 -1.26 -10.92 9.64
N HIS A 97 -0.66 -11.91 8.98
CA HIS A 97 0.23 -11.68 7.86
C HIS A 97 -0.55 -11.34 6.59
N LEU A 98 -0.19 -10.25 5.92
CA LEU A 98 -0.95 -9.71 4.79
C LEU A 98 -0.75 -10.46 3.46
N TYR A 99 0.27 -11.33 3.39
CA TYR A 99 0.57 -12.10 2.17
C TYR A 99 -0.43 -13.24 1.92
N ILE A 100 -0.89 -13.92 2.98
CA ILE A 100 -1.66 -15.17 2.88
C ILE A 100 -2.88 -15.14 3.79
N ASP A 101 -4.05 -15.43 3.23
CA ASP A 101 -5.28 -15.72 3.98
C ASP A 101 -5.60 -17.23 3.94
N VAL A 102 -5.71 -17.87 5.10
CA VAL A 102 -6.09 -19.29 5.20
C VAL A 102 -7.54 -19.42 5.66
N HIS A 103 -8.35 -20.12 4.87
CA HIS A 103 -9.72 -20.41 5.27
C HIS A 103 -9.75 -21.50 6.37
N PRO A 104 -10.30 -21.23 7.57
CA PRO A 104 -10.15 -22.12 8.73
C PRO A 104 -10.78 -23.51 8.52
N VAL A 105 -11.95 -23.57 7.87
CA VAL A 105 -12.65 -24.85 7.63
C VAL A 105 -12.20 -25.55 6.35
N ARG A 106 -12.09 -24.82 5.24
CA ARG A 106 -11.82 -25.41 3.91
C ARG A 106 -10.35 -25.70 3.67
N GLY A 107 -9.45 -25.08 4.43
CA GLY A 107 -8.00 -25.18 4.21
C GLY A 107 -7.53 -24.59 2.88
N SER A 108 -8.35 -23.75 2.24
CA SER A 108 -7.92 -23.03 1.03
C SER A 108 -7.03 -21.85 1.41
N ILE A 109 -5.95 -21.66 0.67
CA ILE A 109 -4.94 -20.64 0.88
C ILE A 109 -5.10 -19.58 -0.21
N LYS A 110 -5.39 -18.34 0.15
CA LYS A 110 -5.46 -17.20 -0.78
C LYS A 110 -4.19 -16.38 -0.66
N LEU A 111 -3.46 -16.27 -1.76
CA LEU A 111 -2.34 -15.36 -1.93
C LEU A 111 -2.87 -14.01 -2.36
N ASN A 112 -2.64 -12.97 -1.56
CA ASN A 112 -3.16 -11.63 -1.84
C ASN A 112 -2.43 -10.98 -3.03
N PHE A 113 -1.11 -11.13 -3.08
CA PHE A 113 -0.26 -10.64 -4.16
C PHE A 113 0.57 -11.80 -4.73
N PRO A 114 0.05 -12.55 -5.72
CA PRO A 114 0.79 -13.68 -6.28
C PRO A 114 1.94 -13.26 -7.20
N ASP A 115 1.99 -11.98 -7.57
CA ASP A 115 2.97 -11.33 -8.41
C ASP A 115 4.06 -10.57 -7.63
N LEU A 116 3.94 -10.47 -6.31
CA LEU A 116 4.94 -9.85 -5.44
C LEU A 116 5.52 -10.89 -4.48
N GLU A 117 6.80 -10.75 -4.20
CA GLU A 117 7.47 -11.47 -3.13
C GLU A 117 7.37 -10.70 -1.81
N ILE A 118 7.64 -11.39 -0.69
CA ILE A 118 7.41 -10.86 0.66
C ILE A 118 8.28 -9.63 0.92
N TRP A 119 9.51 -9.60 0.38
CA TRP A 119 10.43 -8.48 0.50
C TRP A 119 10.04 -7.25 -0.32
N GLU A 120 9.12 -7.41 -1.27
CA GLU A 120 8.62 -6.32 -2.12
C GLU A 120 7.33 -5.70 -1.56
N MET A 121 6.74 -6.32 -0.53
CA MET A 121 5.52 -5.83 0.11
C MET A 121 5.81 -4.59 0.95
N THR A 122 4.98 -3.56 0.78
CA THR A 122 5.03 -2.35 1.61
C THR A 122 4.65 -2.64 3.07
N GLU A 123 3.65 -3.51 3.26
CA GLU A 123 3.14 -3.88 4.58
C GLU A 123 2.98 -5.39 4.66
N THR A 124 3.52 -6.01 5.73
CA THR A 124 3.41 -7.46 5.94
C THR A 124 2.54 -7.85 7.12
N CYS A 125 2.21 -6.91 8.02
CA CYS A 125 1.48 -7.19 9.25
C CYS A 125 0.27 -6.27 9.42
N ALA A 126 -0.92 -6.86 9.54
CA ALA A 126 -2.15 -6.12 9.78
C ALA A 126 -2.15 -5.38 11.13
N LEU A 127 -1.44 -5.90 12.15
CA LEU A 127 -1.32 -5.23 13.44
C LEU A 127 -0.43 -3.98 13.37
N ASP A 128 0.64 -4.01 12.57
CA ASP A 128 1.48 -2.81 12.38
C ASP A 128 0.70 -1.70 11.67
N VAL A 129 -0.14 -2.07 10.70
CA VAL A 129 -1.03 -1.13 10.01
C VAL A 129 -2.08 -0.57 10.98
N ALA A 130 -2.65 -1.41 11.85
CA ALA A 130 -3.64 -0.98 12.84
C ALA A 130 -3.05 -0.06 13.92
N ASP A 131 -1.82 -0.33 14.38
CA ASP A 131 -1.14 0.44 15.42
C ASP A 131 -0.88 1.91 15.01
N ARG A 132 -0.83 2.21 13.69
CA ARG A 132 -0.65 3.58 13.19
C ARG A 132 -1.87 4.47 13.44
N GLY A 133 -3.05 3.86 13.58
CA GLY A 133 -4.32 4.55 13.79
C GLY A 133 -4.80 5.29 12.54
N GLY A 134 -6.04 5.03 12.13
CA GLY A 134 -6.68 5.73 11.01
C GLY A 134 -6.08 5.38 9.65
N ILE A 135 -6.85 4.65 8.83
CA ILE A 135 -6.49 4.33 7.45
C ILE A 135 -7.73 4.43 6.58
N THR A 136 -7.57 4.91 5.35
CA THR A 136 -8.69 5.04 4.41
C THR A 136 -9.08 3.69 3.82
N LEU A 137 -10.32 3.57 3.33
CA LEU A 137 -10.80 2.34 2.67
C LEU A 137 -10.01 2.01 1.39
N GLU A 138 -9.53 3.05 0.72
CA GLU A 138 -8.67 2.98 -0.45
C GLU A 138 -7.32 2.35 -0.11
N GLU A 139 -6.64 2.85 0.92
CA GLU A 139 -5.34 2.33 1.39
C GLU A 139 -5.45 0.88 1.86
N VAL A 140 -6.49 0.54 2.64
CA VAL A 140 -6.75 -0.86 3.03
C VAL A 140 -6.96 -1.74 1.79
N GLY A 141 -7.68 -1.23 0.79
CA GLY A 141 -7.87 -1.92 -0.48
C GLY A 141 -6.56 -2.14 -1.25
N GLU A 142 -5.62 -1.22 -1.17
CA GLU A 142 -4.28 -1.38 -1.75
C GLU A 142 -3.44 -2.40 -1.00
N ILE A 143 -3.46 -2.37 0.34
CA ILE A 143 -2.71 -3.27 1.22
C ILE A 143 -3.21 -4.72 1.15
N MET A 144 -4.51 -4.94 0.96
CA MET A 144 -5.11 -6.30 0.94
C MET A 144 -5.42 -6.82 -0.46
N ASN A 145 -5.05 -6.08 -1.51
CA ASN A 145 -5.45 -6.33 -2.91
C ASN A 145 -6.98 -6.49 -3.07
N LEU A 146 -7.74 -5.62 -2.42
CA LEU A 146 -9.20 -5.56 -2.49
C LEU A 146 -9.66 -4.28 -3.20
N THR A 147 -10.88 -4.28 -3.70
CA THR A 147 -11.52 -3.04 -4.15
C THR A 147 -11.98 -2.26 -2.92
N ARG A 148 -11.97 -0.92 -3.00
CA ARG A 148 -12.50 -0.04 -1.97
C ARG A 148 -13.90 -0.46 -1.51
N GLU A 149 -14.78 -0.73 -2.48
CA GLU A 149 -16.16 -1.17 -2.18
C GLU A 149 -16.19 -2.51 -1.44
N ARG A 150 -15.27 -3.43 -1.74
CA ARG A 150 -15.19 -4.69 -1.00
C ARG A 150 -14.76 -4.47 0.45
N VAL A 151 -13.82 -3.57 0.70
CA VAL A 151 -13.42 -3.19 2.07
C VAL A 151 -14.61 -2.60 2.82
N ARG A 152 -15.32 -1.65 2.21
CA ARG A 152 -16.54 -1.04 2.77
C ARG A 152 -17.60 -2.08 3.16
N GLN A 153 -17.83 -3.08 2.29
CA GLN A 153 -18.77 -4.18 2.58
C GLN A 153 -18.35 -5.00 3.79
N VAL A 154 -17.05 -5.35 3.87
CA VAL A 154 -16.50 -6.12 4.99
C VAL A 154 -16.60 -5.32 6.29
N GLU A 155 -16.27 -4.03 6.25
CA GLU A 155 -16.42 -3.11 7.38
C GLU A 155 -17.87 -3.04 7.85
N THR A 156 -18.82 -2.79 6.95
CA THR A 156 -20.26 -2.70 7.28
C THR A 156 -20.76 -4.01 7.91
N ALA A 157 -20.38 -5.16 7.33
CA ALA A 157 -20.74 -6.47 7.86
C ALA A 157 -20.07 -6.76 9.21
N GLY A 158 -18.85 -6.27 9.42
CA GLY A 158 -18.11 -6.37 10.67
C GLY A 158 -18.77 -5.55 11.78
N LEU A 159 -19.09 -4.28 11.49
CA LEU A 159 -19.78 -3.38 12.41
C LEU A 159 -21.14 -3.94 12.85
N ALA A 160 -21.93 -4.48 11.91
CA ALA A 160 -23.20 -5.12 12.24
C ALA A 160 -23.02 -6.29 13.22
N ARG A 161 -22.05 -7.17 12.97
CA ARG A 161 -21.75 -8.30 13.87
C ARG A 161 -21.25 -7.88 15.24
N LEU A 162 -20.52 -6.75 15.32
CA LEU A 162 -20.08 -6.21 16.59
C LEU A 162 -21.27 -5.67 17.39
N GLN A 163 -22.21 -4.95 16.75
CA GLN A 163 -23.42 -4.46 17.39
C GLN A 163 -24.28 -5.58 18.00
N ASP A 164 -24.30 -6.76 17.36
CA ASP A 164 -25.02 -7.94 17.87
C ASP A 164 -24.35 -8.56 19.11
N TYR A 165 -23.07 -8.27 19.37
CA TYR A 165 -22.37 -8.76 20.54
C TYR A 165 -22.71 -7.91 21.76
N GLN A 166 -23.19 -8.56 22.83
CA GLN A 166 -23.50 -7.96 24.15
C GLN A 166 -22.34 -7.12 24.75
N ALA A 167 -21.10 -7.30 24.28
CA ALA A 167 -19.95 -6.51 24.69
C ALA A 167 -19.99 -5.05 24.18
N VAL A 168 -20.70 -4.77 23.08
CA VAL A 168 -20.85 -3.40 22.56
C VAL A 168 -21.74 -2.55 23.46
N ASP A 169 -22.69 -3.16 24.20
CA ASP A 169 -23.44 -2.41 25.22
C ASP A 169 -22.52 -1.85 26.30
N ARG A 170 -21.48 -2.59 26.71
CA ARG A 170 -20.47 -2.10 27.67
C ARG A 170 -19.55 -1.02 27.11
N LEU A 171 -19.40 -0.95 25.78
CA LEU A 171 -18.57 0.07 25.11
C LEU A 171 -19.32 1.40 24.97
N LYS A 172 -20.66 1.38 24.89
CA LYS A 172 -21.49 2.60 24.85
C LYS A 172 -21.29 3.46 26.10
N ASP A 173 -21.03 2.82 27.24
CA ASP A 173 -20.77 3.49 28.52
C ASP A 173 -19.49 4.36 28.50
N TYR A 174 -18.55 4.13 27.58
CA TYR A 174 -17.32 4.93 27.45
C TYR A 174 -17.46 6.14 26.52
N VAL A 175 -18.61 6.29 25.85
CA VAL A 175 -18.88 7.38 24.90
C VAL A 175 -19.78 8.46 25.52
N THR A 176 -20.24 8.27 26.76
CA THR A 176 -21.07 9.22 27.53
C THR A 176 -20.24 9.88 28.62
#